data_AF-A0A2T2YTF0-F1
#
_entry.id   AF-A0A2T2YTF0-F1
#
_cell.length_a   1.000
_cell.length_b   1.000
_cell.length_c   1.000
_cell.angle_alpha   90.00
_cell.angle_beta   90.00
_cell.angle_gamma   90.00
#
_symmetry.space_group_name_H-M   'P 1'
#
loop_
_entity.id
_entity.type
_entity.pdbx_description
1 polymer ?
#
loop_
_entity_poly.entity_id
_entity_poly.type
_entity_poly.pdbx_seq_one_letter_code
_entity_poly.pdbx_strand_id
1 'polypeptide(L)'
;MTMHLPAIRDLIDDAWETPGTELDGTLEDPATGQVLSRAVATTADRLERALAVSDHAAGRIEPETLEAIADDLEPCLERIAELDAFATGVPLRQTRPLGAIVAGSFRLAADRIRAGALRADRDGVEVHRLPLGPALCLVPWNAPAPMAAHKVANALAAGCPVILKVSESAPYSAVILAEVIAERVPAGMFQLVHGDADTGARLTADARIKAVSFTGGVAGGRAVAGASAPLLRPCQLELGGNNPLVVLPDADTRTTARMAAELLTTLNGQWCRALGRLIVPAARAGELREAIGKELATLSIGPPLDPGTDMGPLVHSRHVAAIRAVLDRSGHHAYGLVPESGNYCAPAFLDGDSPEEIFGPVAGVVTYDRVEDAVHIANAVPYGLEGYVCGTDTEFALAVARRIRAGEVKVNGSSIMSLHPMTPRPAWGISGLGEEGTSETLQFFTGARVVGVEGRFALHTS
;
A
#
# COMPACT_ATOMS: atom_id res chain seq x y z
N MET A 1 2.34 -27.02 9.90
CA MET A 1 3.79 -27.11 9.63
C MET A 1 4.44 -25.87 10.23
N THR A 2 5.59 -26.00 10.90
CA THR A 2 6.28 -24.84 11.47
C THR A 2 6.92 -24.02 10.35
N MET A 3 6.54 -22.75 10.22
CA MET A 3 7.10 -21.83 9.23
C MET A 3 8.57 -21.53 9.55
N HIS A 4 9.49 -21.73 8.59
CA HIS A 4 10.90 -21.40 8.78
C HIS A 4 11.19 -19.94 8.42
N LEU A 5 11.27 -19.06 9.41
CA LEU A 5 11.43 -17.63 9.18
C LEU A 5 12.90 -17.27 8.85
N PRO A 6 13.15 -16.43 7.82
CA PRO A 6 14.48 -15.92 7.58
C PRO A 6 14.94 -15.03 8.75
N ALA A 7 16.24 -14.98 8.98
CA ALA A 7 16.82 -14.04 9.93
C ALA A 7 16.58 -12.61 9.46
N ILE A 8 16.17 -11.73 10.38
CA ILE A 8 16.05 -10.29 10.11
C ILE A 8 17.48 -9.73 10.04
N ARG A 9 17.85 -9.19 8.86
CA ARG A 9 19.20 -8.66 8.59
C ARG A 9 19.09 -7.35 7.82
N ASP A 10 19.90 -6.37 8.22
CA ASP A 10 20.12 -5.16 7.46
C ASP A 10 21.12 -5.43 6.33
N LEU A 11 20.92 -4.77 5.18
CA LEU A 11 21.91 -4.66 4.12
C LEU A 11 22.38 -3.22 4.07
N ILE A 12 23.63 -2.99 4.45
CA ILE A 12 24.23 -1.65 4.44
C ILE A 12 25.65 -1.75 3.94
N ASP A 13 26.00 -0.97 2.92
CA ASP A 13 27.36 -0.96 2.34
C ASP A 13 27.74 -2.36 1.82
N ASP A 14 26.77 -3.01 1.15
CA ASP A 14 26.83 -4.38 0.63
C ASP A 14 27.13 -5.46 1.70
N ALA A 15 27.01 -5.10 2.99
CA ALA A 15 27.23 -6.00 4.11
C ALA A 15 25.93 -6.34 4.85
N TRP A 16 25.70 -7.63 5.03
CA TRP A 16 24.58 -8.18 5.79
C TRP A 16 24.93 -8.31 7.28
N GLU A 17 24.16 -7.66 8.15
CA GLU A 17 24.32 -7.77 9.60
C GLU A 17 22.98 -7.80 10.33
N THR A 18 22.95 -8.35 11.54
CA THR A 18 21.76 -8.33 12.40
C THR A 18 21.51 -6.91 12.91
N PRO A 19 20.26 -6.38 12.85
CA PRO A 19 19.93 -5.09 13.44
C PRO A 19 20.18 -5.12 14.96
N GLY A 20 20.82 -4.08 15.48
CA GLY A 20 21.38 -4.09 16.84
C GLY A 20 20.54 -3.42 17.93
N THR A 21 19.37 -2.88 17.61
CA THR A 21 18.49 -2.21 18.58
C THR A 21 17.21 -3.01 18.79
N GLU A 22 16.95 -3.46 20.01
CA GLU A 22 15.65 -4.04 20.37
C GLU A 22 14.59 -2.95 20.54
N LEU A 23 13.38 -3.22 20.02
CA LEU A 23 12.22 -2.36 20.18
C LEU A 23 11.27 -2.90 21.25
N ASP A 24 10.36 -2.04 21.73
CA ASP A 24 9.33 -2.45 22.69
C ASP A 24 8.27 -3.38 22.09
N GLY A 25 8.05 -3.29 20.78
CA GLY A 25 7.12 -4.15 20.06
C GLY A 25 7.61 -5.60 19.93
N THR A 26 6.66 -6.53 19.81
CA THR A 26 6.92 -7.95 19.52
C THR A 26 6.38 -8.33 18.15
N LEU A 27 7.09 -9.28 17.52
CA LEU A 27 6.59 -10.06 16.40
C LEU A 27 5.81 -11.26 16.95
N GLU A 28 4.63 -11.49 16.40
CA GLU A 28 3.72 -12.55 16.81
C GLU A 28 3.41 -13.44 15.60
N ASP A 29 3.06 -14.69 15.84
CA ASP A 29 2.31 -15.49 14.87
C ASP A 29 0.84 -15.05 14.95
N PRO A 30 0.30 -14.38 13.92
CA PRO A 30 -1.08 -13.89 13.92
C PRO A 30 -2.12 -14.98 14.16
N ALA A 31 -1.86 -16.20 13.68
CA ALA A 31 -2.83 -17.30 13.71
C ALA A 31 -2.96 -17.94 15.09
N THR A 32 -1.92 -17.84 15.92
CA THR A 32 -1.88 -18.46 17.25
C THR A 32 -1.81 -17.44 18.37
N GLY A 33 -1.37 -16.21 18.09
CA GLY A 33 -1.08 -15.17 19.08
C GLY A 33 0.25 -15.40 19.82
N GLN A 34 1.03 -16.39 19.42
CA GLN A 34 2.31 -16.70 20.05
C GLN A 34 3.34 -15.61 19.72
N VAL A 35 4.01 -15.07 20.74
CA VAL A 35 5.17 -14.19 20.57
C VAL A 35 6.34 -15.00 19.98
N LEU A 36 6.90 -14.50 18.87
CA LEU A 36 8.02 -15.11 18.15
C LEU A 36 9.35 -14.52 18.59
N SER A 37 9.44 -13.19 18.61
CA SER A 37 10.64 -12.44 18.97
C SER A 37 10.30 -10.98 19.26
N ARG A 38 11.29 -10.22 19.76
CA ARG A 38 11.19 -8.76 19.78
C ARG A 38 11.35 -8.20 18.37
N ALA A 39 10.63 -7.12 18.09
CA ALA A 39 10.93 -6.30 16.93
C ALA A 39 12.31 -5.64 17.10
N VAL A 40 12.99 -5.37 15.99
CA VAL A 40 14.35 -4.83 15.98
C VAL A 40 14.47 -3.65 15.02
N ALA A 41 15.46 -2.81 15.28
CA ALA A 41 15.83 -1.67 14.45
C ALA A 41 17.32 -1.65 14.16
N THR A 42 17.67 -1.06 13.01
CA THR A 42 19.03 -0.73 12.63
C THR A 42 19.59 0.29 13.62
N THR A 43 20.83 0.10 14.06
CA THR A 43 21.48 1.01 15.02
C THR A 43 21.72 2.38 14.40
N ALA A 44 21.87 3.40 15.25
CA ALA A 44 22.14 4.77 14.81
C ALA A 44 23.38 4.90 13.90
N ASP A 45 24.48 4.22 14.25
CA ASP A 45 25.74 4.23 13.48
C ASP A 45 25.59 3.57 12.11
N ARG A 46 24.80 2.49 12.04
CA ARG A 46 24.50 1.79 10.80
C ARG A 46 23.59 2.62 9.90
N LEU A 47 22.59 3.31 10.46
CA LEU A 47 21.75 4.25 9.71
C LEU A 47 22.57 5.41 9.13
N GLU A 48 23.53 5.94 9.90
CA GLU A 48 24.46 6.96 9.41
C GLU A 48 25.32 6.44 8.26
N ARG A 49 25.85 5.21 8.36
CA ARG A 49 26.57 4.56 7.27
C ARG A 49 25.70 4.38 6.02
N ALA A 50 24.45 3.95 6.18
CA ALA A 50 23.53 3.80 5.07
C ALA A 50 23.33 5.13 4.31
N LEU A 51 23.12 6.22 5.06
CA LEU A 51 23.00 7.56 4.51
C LEU A 51 24.28 8.03 3.81
N ALA A 52 25.45 7.83 4.42
CA ALA A 52 26.75 8.23 3.85
C ALA A 52 27.06 7.49 2.54
N VAL A 53 26.81 6.18 2.50
CA VAL A 53 27.02 5.37 1.29
C VAL A 53 26.06 5.81 0.19
N SER A 54 24.77 5.97 0.50
CA SER A 54 23.78 6.38 -0.50
C SER A 54 24.06 7.77 -1.06
N ASP A 55 24.56 8.73 -0.26
CA ASP A 55 24.89 10.10 -0.72
C ASP A 55 26.01 10.14 -1.77
N HIS A 56 26.89 9.15 -1.78
CA HIS A 56 27.98 9.02 -2.74
C HIS A 56 27.74 7.95 -3.82
N ALA A 57 26.73 7.10 -3.64
CA ALA A 57 26.37 6.07 -4.60
C ALA A 57 25.92 6.71 -5.92
N ALA A 58 26.48 6.21 -7.01
CA ALA A 58 26.11 6.61 -8.34
C ALA A 58 26.15 5.38 -9.24
N GLY A 59 25.12 5.22 -10.05
CA GLY A 59 25.00 4.08 -10.94
C GLY A 59 23.78 4.27 -11.82
N ARG A 60 23.91 3.87 -13.09
CA ARG A 60 22.77 3.77 -13.96
C ARG A 60 22.28 2.33 -13.94
N ILE A 61 20.99 2.16 -13.67
CA ILE A 61 20.33 0.87 -13.77
C ILE A 61 19.76 0.77 -15.19
N GLU A 62 20.26 -0.15 -15.99
CA GLU A 62 19.73 -0.40 -17.33
C GLU A 62 18.46 -1.27 -17.25
N PRO A 63 17.54 -1.18 -18.24
CA PRO A 63 16.35 -2.02 -18.30
C PRO A 63 16.63 -3.51 -18.09
N GLU A 64 17.74 -4.01 -18.66
CA GLU A 64 18.15 -5.41 -18.57
C GLU A 64 18.50 -5.83 -17.13
N THR A 65 19.02 -4.91 -16.31
CA THR A 65 19.27 -5.16 -14.89
C THR A 65 17.95 -5.33 -14.13
N LEU A 66 16.95 -4.49 -14.42
CA LEU A 66 15.62 -4.59 -13.80
C LEU A 66 14.92 -5.89 -14.21
N GLU A 67 15.03 -6.30 -15.47
CA GLU A 67 14.51 -7.58 -15.94
C GLU A 67 15.20 -8.77 -15.28
N ALA A 68 16.53 -8.73 -15.14
CA ALA A 68 17.26 -9.78 -14.44
C ALA A 68 16.83 -9.90 -12.97
N ILE A 69 16.59 -8.77 -12.28
CA ILE A 69 16.01 -8.77 -10.92
C ILE A 69 14.64 -9.44 -10.93
N ALA A 70 13.77 -9.10 -11.90
CA ALA A 70 12.45 -9.71 -11.99
C ALA A 70 12.51 -11.22 -12.21
N ASP A 71 13.41 -11.70 -13.06
CA ASP A 71 13.58 -13.11 -13.37
C ASP A 71 14.12 -13.91 -12.18
N ASP A 72 15.03 -13.33 -11.39
CA ASP A 72 15.53 -13.94 -10.16
C ASP A 72 14.50 -13.92 -9.02
N LEU A 73 13.58 -12.96 -9.02
CA LEU A 73 12.48 -12.90 -8.05
C LEU A 73 11.39 -13.94 -8.34
N GLU A 74 11.20 -14.33 -9.60
CA GLU A 74 10.17 -15.29 -10.03
C GLU A 74 10.20 -16.62 -9.24
N PRO A 75 11.35 -17.32 -9.06
CA PRO A 75 11.41 -18.52 -8.23
C PRO A 75 11.20 -18.26 -6.72
N CYS A 76 11.32 -17.00 -6.27
CA CYS A 76 11.12 -16.61 -4.87
C CYS A 76 9.67 -16.23 -4.53
N LEU A 77 8.80 -16.03 -5.53
CA LEU A 77 7.45 -15.45 -5.32
C LEU A 77 6.58 -16.27 -4.37
N GLU A 78 6.61 -17.61 -4.48
CA GLU A 78 5.83 -18.48 -3.59
C GLU A 78 6.30 -18.32 -2.14
N ARG A 79 7.62 -18.29 -1.92
CA ARG A 79 8.20 -18.12 -0.59
C ARG A 79 7.87 -16.74 -0.01
N ILE A 80 7.92 -15.70 -0.83
CA ILE A 80 7.52 -14.34 -0.46
C ILE A 80 6.04 -14.31 -0.05
N ALA A 81 5.16 -14.93 -0.84
CA ALA A 81 3.73 -14.98 -0.55
C ALA A 81 3.40 -15.73 0.76
N GLU A 82 4.11 -16.83 1.04
CA GLU A 82 4.01 -17.56 2.30
C GLU A 82 4.46 -16.72 3.50
N LEU A 83 5.57 -15.98 3.36
CA LEU A 83 6.08 -15.11 4.43
C LEU A 83 5.15 -13.91 4.67
N ASP A 84 4.64 -13.28 3.61
CA ASP A 84 3.65 -12.22 3.72
C ASP A 84 2.37 -12.74 4.37
N ALA A 85 1.87 -13.91 3.97
CA ALA A 85 0.67 -14.50 4.56
C ALA A 85 0.85 -14.79 6.05
N PHE A 86 1.98 -15.39 6.41
CA PHE A 86 2.33 -15.69 7.79
C PHE A 86 2.45 -14.41 8.63
N ALA A 87 3.21 -13.42 8.16
CA ALA A 87 3.53 -12.22 8.94
C ALA A 87 2.33 -11.29 9.14
N THR A 88 1.45 -11.21 8.13
CA THR A 88 0.35 -10.23 8.11
C THR A 88 -0.99 -10.81 8.55
N GLY A 89 -1.08 -12.15 8.58
CA GLY A 89 -2.32 -12.89 8.76
C GLY A 89 -3.19 -12.94 7.51
N VAL A 90 -2.81 -12.31 6.39
CA VAL A 90 -3.56 -12.37 5.14
C VAL A 90 -3.51 -13.79 4.56
N PRO A 91 -4.64 -14.35 4.10
CA PRO A 91 -4.66 -15.69 3.51
C PRO A 91 -3.72 -15.82 2.30
N LEU A 92 -3.05 -16.97 2.19
CA LEU A 92 -2.10 -17.28 1.13
C LEU A 92 -2.73 -17.21 -0.27
N ARG A 93 -4.02 -17.53 -0.38
CA ARG A 93 -4.80 -17.35 -1.62
C ARG A 93 -4.90 -15.89 -2.08
N GLN A 94 -4.70 -14.92 -1.18
CA GLN A 94 -4.70 -13.49 -1.47
C GLN A 94 -3.28 -12.94 -1.63
N THR A 95 -2.29 -13.43 -0.85
CA THR A 95 -0.90 -12.97 -1.00
C THR A 95 -0.22 -13.51 -2.26
N ARG A 96 -0.53 -14.75 -2.69
CA ARG A 96 -0.01 -15.32 -3.95
C ARG A 96 -0.26 -14.44 -5.18
N PRO A 97 -1.50 -14.04 -5.50
CA PRO A 97 -1.73 -13.17 -6.66
C PRO A 97 -1.08 -11.77 -6.49
N LEU A 98 -0.95 -11.26 -5.26
CA LEU A 98 -0.20 -10.02 -5.00
C LEU A 98 1.29 -10.16 -5.28
N GLY A 99 1.85 -11.37 -5.20
CA GLY A 99 3.24 -11.68 -5.57
C GLY A 99 3.58 -11.26 -7.00
N ALA A 100 2.60 -11.19 -7.92
CA ALA A 100 2.83 -10.70 -9.29
C ALA A 100 3.36 -9.25 -9.33
N ILE A 101 3.03 -8.41 -8.33
CA ILE A 101 3.54 -7.04 -8.22
C ILE A 101 5.04 -7.04 -7.96
N VAL A 102 5.58 -8.06 -7.28
CA VAL A 102 6.98 -8.11 -6.85
C VAL A 102 7.90 -8.13 -8.07
N ALA A 103 7.82 -9.15 -8.92
CA ALA A 103 8.59 -9.20 -10.17
C ALA A 103 8.04 -8.20 -11.22
N GLY A 104 6.72 -8.04 -11.30
CA GLY A 104 6.06 -7.17 -12.29
C GLY A 104 6.46 -5.69 -12.19
N SER A 105 6.75 -5.19 -10.99
CA SER A 105 7.19 -3.79 -10.80
C SER A 105 8.51 -3.50 -11.51
N PHE A 106 9.46 -4.44 -11.46
CA PHE A 106 10.75 -4.29 -12.13
C PHE A 106 10.61 -4.39 -13.66
N ARG A 107 9.81 -5.34 -14.16
CA ARG A 107 9.50 -5.45 -15.60
C ARG A 107 8.83 -4.19 -16.14
N LEU A 108 7.81 -3.68 -15.44
CA LEU A 108 7.12 -2.46 -15.84
C LEU A 108 8.05 -1.23 -15.82
N ALA A 109 8.94 -1.14 -14.84
CA ALA A 109 9.92 -0.06 -14.77
C ALA A 109 10.93 -0.12 -15.94
N ALA A 110 11.40 -1.32 -16.30
CA ALA A 110 12.23 -1.54 -17.49
C ALA A 110 11.52 -1.10 -18.77
N ASP A 111 10.24 -1.49 -18.93
CA ASP A 111 9.41 -1.09 -20.06
C ASP A 111 9.22 0.42 -20.14
N ARG A 112 9.07 1.11 -19.00
CA ARG A 112 8.97 2.58 -18.97
C ARG A 112 10.26 3.24 -19.46
N ILE A 113 11.43 2.76 -19.03
CA ILE A 113 12.71 3.28 -19.54
C ILE A 113 12.78 3.10 -21.06
N ARG A 114 12.45 1.92 -21.59
CA ARG A 114 12.45 1.65 -23.04
C ARG A 114 11.44 2.50 -23.81
N ALA A 115 10.30 2.78 -23.21
CA ALA A 115 9.29 3.68 -23.77
C ALA A 115 9.69 5.17 -23.73
N GLY A 116 10.91 5.50 -23.27
CA GLY A 116 11.43 6.87 -23.26
C GLY A 116 11.01 7.68 -22.04
N ALA A 117 10.61 7.06 -20.93
CA ALA A 117 10.19 7.77 -19.72
C ALA A 117 11.27 8.74 -19.17
N LEU A 118 12.55 8.48 -19.48
CA LEU A 118 13.68 9.28 -18.99
C LEU A 118 14.17 10.36 -19.96
N ARG A 119 13.75 10.32 -21.24
CA ARG A 119 14.20 11.27 -22.25
C ARG A 119 13.14 11.47 -23.32
N ALA A 120 12.84 12.72 -23.61
CA ALA A 120 12.06 13.12 -24.78
C ALA A 120 12.82 14.18 -25.58
N ASP A 121 12.57 14.23 -26.90
CA ASP A 121 12.92 15.38 -27.75
C ASP A 121 11.62 16.05 -28.20
N ARG A 122 11.64 17.37 -28.21
CA ARG A 122 10.57 18.24 -28.69
C ARG A 122 11.21 19.26 -29.63
N ASP A 123 11.24 18.93 -30.92
CA ASP A 123 11.73 19.82 -31.99
C ASP A 123 13.18 20.32 -31.77
N GLY A 124 14.06 19.43 -31.31
CA GLY A 124 15.45 19.75 -30.99
C GLY A 124 15.65 20.44 -29.64
N VAL A 125 14.62 20.44 -28.78
CA VAL A 125 14.74 20.71 -27.35
C VAL A 125 14.67 19.36 -26.61
N GLU A 126 15.74 19.03 -25.90
CA GLU A 126 15.83 17.80 -25.12
C GLU A 126 15.23 17.99 -23.73
N VAL A 127 14.39 17.06 -23.30
CA VAL A 127 13.89 16.96 -21.94
C VAL A 127 14.42 15.67 -21.33
N HIS A 128 15.31 15.82 -20.36
CA HIS A 128 15.87 14.71 -19.57
C HIS A 128 15.14 14.64 -18.23
N ARG A 129 14.90 13.42 -17.74
CA ARG A 129 14.46 13.16 -16.37
C ARG A 129 15.62 12.51 -15.63
N LEU A 130 16.18 13.24 -14.67
CA LEU A 130 17.38 12.84 -13.94
C LEU A 130 17.01 12.45 -12.51
N PRO A 131 17.72 11.50 -11.87
CA PRO A 131 17.44 11.11 -10.49
C PRO A 131 17.54 12.32 -9.56
N LEU A 132 16.64 12.39 -8.58
CA LEU A 132 16.71 13.43 -7.54
C LEU A 132 17.88 13.23 -6.56
N GLY A 133 18.36 11.99 -6.42
CA GLY A 133 19.40 11.58 -5.46
C GLY A 133 18.89 10.47 -4.55
N PRO A 134 19.49 10.26 -3.35
CA PRO A 134 19.06 9.21 -2.43
C PRO A 134 17.55 9.24 -2.13
N ALA A 135 16.87 8.14 -2.42
CA ALA A 135 15.44 7.95 -2.23
C ALA A 135 15.20 7.11 -0.97
N LEU A 136 14.33 7.59 -0.09
CA LEU A 136 13.85 6.84 1.06
C LEU A 136 12.49 6.22 0.72
N CYS A 137 12.41 4.89 0.74
CA CYS A 137 11.19 4.12 0.52
C CYS A 137 10.72 3.55 1.86
N LEU A 138 9.58 4.01 2.35
CA LEU A 138 8.95 3.59 3.61
C LEU A 138 7.68 2.79 3.28
N VAL A 139 7.61 1.53 3.71
CA VAL A 139 6.52 0.62 3.31
C VAL A 139 5.75 0.05 4.51
N PRO A 140 4.44 -0.22 4.35
CA PRO A 140 3.59 -0.72 5.41
C PRO A 140 3.76 -2.23 5.59
N TRP A 141 3.11 -2.77 6.62
CA TRP A 141 3.11 -4.21 6.89
C TRP A 141 2.04 -4.99 6.12
N ASN A 142 0.99 -4.37 5.57
CA ASN A 142 -0.16 -5.11 5.02
C ASN A 142 0.09 -5.73 3.63
N ALA A 143 1.10 -5.25 2.90
CA ALA A 143 1.61 -5.86 1.67
C ALA A 143 3.12 -5.59 1.53
N PRO A 144 3.97 -6.17 2.40
CA PRO A 144 5.36 -5.74 2.59
C PRO A 144 6.19 -5.81 1.31
N ALA A 145 6.31 -6.99 0.70
CA ALA A 145 7.13 -7.17 -0.50
C ALA A 145 6.54 -6.49 -1.75
N PRO A 146 5.23 -6.57 -2.03
CA PRO A 146 4.63 -5.84 -3.16
C PRO A 146 4.87 -4.33 -3.11
N MET A 147 4.70 -3.69 -1.94
CA MET A 147 4.91 -2.24 -1.80
C MET A 147 6.39 -1.86 -1.86
N ALA A 148 7.27 -2.69 -1.28
CA ALA A 148 8.71 -2.52 -1.41
C ALA A 148 9.16 -2.59 -2.86
N ALA A 149 8.79 -3.64 -3.58
CA ALA A 149 9.15 -3.83 -4.98
C ALA A 149 8.65 -2.67 -5.86
N HIS A 150 7.40 -2.21 -5.66
CA HIS A 150 6.85 -1.10 -6.42
C HIS A 150 7.69 0.17 -6.29
N LYS A 151 8.02 0.58 -5.05
CA LYS A 151 8.78 1.82 -4.82
C LYS A 151 10.24 1.68 -5.24
N VAL A 152 10.88 0.57 -4.87
CA VAL A 152 12.30 0.33 -5.14
C VAL A 152 12.58 0.21 -6.63
N ALA A 153 11.76 -0.55 -7.37
CA ALA A 153 11.93 -0.69 -8.82
C ALA A 153 11.90 0.66 -9.55
N ASN A 154 10.95 1.52 -9.18
CA ASN A 154 10.79 2.84 -9.80
C ASN A 154 11.90 3.82 -9.39
N ALA A 155 12.35 3.80 -8.13
CA ALA A 155 13.47 4.63 -7.68
C ALA A 155 14.80 4.23 -8.33
N LEU A 156 15.08 2.92 -8.42
CA LEU A 156 16.25 2.39 -9.13
C LEU A 156 16.19 2.70 -10.62
N ALA A 157 15.02 2.54 -11.25
CA ALA A 157 14.82 2.90 -12.66
C ALA A 157 15.03 4.39 -12.94
N ALA A 158 14.69 5.27 -12.00
CA ALA A 158 15.02 6.68 -12.07
C ALA A 158 16.53 6.97 -11.89
N GLY A 159 17.31 6.01 -11.40
CA GLY A 159 18.73 6.14 -11.10
C GLY A 159 19.03 6.62 -9.68
N CYS A 160 18.08 6.52 -8.75
CA CYS A 160 18.27 6.93 -7.36
C CYS A 160 18.91 5.79 -6.54
N PRO A 161 19.94 6.06 -5.72
CA PRO A 161 20.28 5.18 -4.60
C PRO A 161 19.08 5.05 -3.66
N VAL A 162 18.77 3.84 -3.19
CA VAL A 162 17.56 3.58 -2.41
C VAL A 162 17.89 3.09 -1.00
N ILE A 163 17.26 3.71 -0.01
CA ILE A 163 17.16 3.17 1.35
C ILE A 163 15.72 2.69 1.54
N LEU A 164 15.53 1.38 1.64
CA LEU A 164 14.24 0.77 1.97
C LEU A 164 14.16 0.56 3.48
N LYS A 165 13.17 1.18 4.13
CA LYS A 165 12.80 0.86 5.52
C LYS A 165 11.47 0.12 5.54
N VAL A 166 11.49 -1.11 6.03
CA VAL A 166 10.29 -1.93 6.17
C VAL A 166 9.65 -1.80 7.55
N SER A 167 8.37 -2.17 7.64
CA SER A 167 7.65 -2.23 8.90
C SER A 167 8.22 -3.31 9.81
N GLU A 168 8.44 -2.94 11.06
CA GLU A 168 8.86 -3.82 12.14
C GLU A 168 7.83 -4.93 12.47
N SER A 169 6.61 -4.82 11.92
CA SER A 169 5.54 -5.81 12.13
C SER A 169 5.54 -6.95 11.11
N ALA A 170 6.16 -6.78 9.94
CA ALA A 170 6.20 -7.81 8.90
C ALA A 170 7.50 -7.74 8.06
N PRO A 171 8.68 -8.03 8.67
CA PRO A 171 9.97 -7.77 8.02
C PRO A 171 10.45 -8.90 7.09
N TYR A 172 9.88 -10.09 7.18
CA TYR A 172 10.54 -11.31 6.67
C TYR A 172 10.71 -11.39 5.15
N SER A 173 9.67 -11.05 4.38
CA SER A 173 9.70 -11.16 2.92
C SER A 173 10.62 -10.15 2.26
N ALA A 174 10.82 -9.00 2.90
CA ALA A 174 11.70 -7.94 2.43
C ALA A 174 13.18 -8.36 2.40
N VAL A 175 13.59 -9.31 3.25
CA VAL A 175 14.95 -9.84 3.25
C VAL A 175 15.24 -10.58 1.94
N ILE A 176 14.32 -11.44 1.49
CA ILE A 176 14.47 -12.17 0.21
C ILE A 176 14.49 -11.21 -0.97
N LEU A 177 13.59 -10.22 -0.97
CA LEU A 177 13.57 -9.17 -1.99
C LEU A 177 14.91 -8.43 -2.05
N ALA A 178 15.45 -8.07 -0.88
CA ALA A 178 16.70 -7.34 -0.77
C ALA A 178 17.93 -8.17 -1.21
N GLU A 179 17.97 -9.47 -0.91
CA GLU A 179 19.00 -10.39 -1.40
C GLU A 179 19.09 -10.37 -2.93
N VAL A 180 17.96 -10.54 -3.62
CA VAL A 180 17.94 -10.56 -5.08
C VAL A 180 18.33 -9.21 -5.69
N ILE A 181 17.83 -8.10 -5.13
CA ILE A 181 18.15 -6.76 -5.64
C ILE A 181 19.65 -6.47 -5.48
N ALA A 182 20.22 -6.76 -4.31
CA ALA A 182 21.61 -6.46 -3.97
C ALA A 182 22.62 -7.17 -4.89
N GLU A 183 22.29 -8.38 -5.35
CA GLU A 183 23.16 -9.14 -6.27
C GLU A 183 23.24 -8.51 -7.68
N ARG A 184 22.31 -7.63 -8.04
CA ARG A 184 22.17 -7.10 -9.40
C ARG A 184 22.50 -5.62 -9.53
N VAL A 185 22.36 -4.85 -8.46
CA VAL A 185 22.62 -3.40 -8.50
C VAL A 185 24.08 -3.08 -8.17
N PRO A 186 24.62 -1.93 -8.64
CA PRO A 186 25.92 -1.45 -8.20
C PRO A 186 25.98 -1.23 -6.68
N ALA A 187 27.19 -1.35 -6.13
CA ALA A 187 27.48 -1.11 -4.71
C ALA A 187 26.84 0.19 -4.19
N GLY A 188 26.14 0.10 -3.06
CA GLY A 188 25.50 1.23 -2.39
C GLY A 188 24.23 1.79 -3.05
N MET A 189 23.80 1.26 -4.21
CA MET A 189 22.56 1.68 -4.87
C MET A 189 21.30 1.19 -4.16
N PHE A 190 21.41 0.19 -3.30
CA PHE A 190 20.29 -0.33 -2.52
C PHE A 190 20.74 -0.71 -1.10
N GLN A 191 19.98 -0.25 -0.12
CA GLN A 191 20.17 -0.53 1.31
C GLN A 191 18.84 -1.00 1.89
N LEU A 192 18.86 -2.00 2.78
CA LEU A 192 17.72 -2.43 3.59
C LEU A 192 17.99 -2.11 5.05
N VAL A 193 17.08 -1.37 5.66
CA VAL A 193 17.11 -1.03 7.09
C VAL A 193 15.80 -1.42 7.77
N HIS A 194 15.88 -1.73 9.06
CA HIS A 194 14.75 -2.11 9.90
C HIS A 194 14.51 -1.08 10.98
N GLY A 195 13.28 -1.02 11.47
CA GLY A 195 12.94 -0.28 12.68
C GLY A 195 11.52 0.24 12.64
N ASP A 196 11.18 1.12 13.57
CA ASP A 196 9.85 1.66 13.80
C ASP A 196 9.70 3.10 13.28
N ALA A 197 8.75 3.85 13.84
CA ALA A 197 8.52 5.25 13.53
C ALA A 197 9.73 6.14 13.86
N ASP A 198 10.53 5.84 14.89
CA ASP A 198 11.72 6.63 15.24
C ASP A 198 12.80 6.49 14.16
N THR A 199 13.06 5.25 13.71
CA THR A 199 13.96 5.02 12.58
C THR A 199 13.49 5.77 11.33
N GLY A 200 12.19 5.72 11.03
CA GLY A 200 11.60 6.49 9.93
C GLY A 200 11.77 8.00 10.07
N ALA A 201 11.59 8.55 11.28
CA ALA A 201 11.75 9.96 11.57
C ALA A 201 13.21 10.42 11.40
N ARG A 202 14.18 9.64 11.90
CA ARG A 202 15.62 9.94 11.75
C ARG A 202 16.03 10.01 10.28
N LEU A 203 15.64 9.01 9.48
CA LEU A 203 15.94 8.97 8.04
C LEU A 203 15.25 10.12 7.29
N THR A 204 13.99 10.39 7.62
CA THR A 204 13.22 11.46 6.96
C THR A 204 13.74 12.85 7.33
N ALA A 205 14.31 13.08 8.51
CA ALA A 205 14.87 14.38 8.87
C ALA A 205 16.22 14.68 8.18
N ASP A 206 16.88 13.69 7.58
CA ASP A 206 18.22 13.85 7.01
C ASP A 206 18.20 14.55 5.63
N ALA A 207 19.09 15.53 5.45
CA ALA A 207 19.18 16.35 4.25
C ALA A 207 19.83 15.65 3.03
N ARG A 208 20.49 14.52 3.24
CA ARG A 208 21.05 13.68 2.14
C ARG A 208 19.95 12.97 1.37
N ILE A 209 18.84 12.61 2.02
CA ILE A 209 17.66 12.10 1.34
C ILE A 209 17.04 13.19 0.47
N LYS A 210 16.80 12.89 -0.82
CA LYS A 210 16.29 13.84 -1.83
C LYS A 210 14.86 13.58 -2.28
N ALA A 211 14.33 12.39 -2.00
CA ALA A 211 12.92 12.05 -2.22
C ALA A 211 12.44 11.05 -1.18
N VAL A 212 11.19 11.17 -0.73
CA VAL A 212 10.58 10.20 0.20
C VAL A 212 9.30 9.66 -0.39
N SER A 213 9.24 8.35 -0.62
CA SER A 213 8.00 7.66 -0.98
C SER A 213 7.53 6.85 0.23
N PHE A 214 6.38 7.22 0.79
CA PHE A 214 5.82 6.64 2.00
C PHE A 214 4.45 6.05 1.73
N THR A 215 4.23 4.84 2.21
CA THR A 215 2.89 4.24 2.30
C THR A 215 2.62 3.81 3.74
N GLY A 216 1.48 4.23 4.31
CA GLY A 216 1.12 3.91 5.70
C GLY A 216 -0.02 4.76 6.25
N GLY A 217 -0.15 4.82 7.57
CA GLY A 217 -1.23 5.59 8.20
C GLY A 217 -1.08 7.11 8.08
N VAL A 218 -2.20 7.85 8.18
CA VAL A 218 -2.25 9.32 8.08
C VAL A 218 -1.28 10.01 9.06
N ALA A 219 -1.15 9.50 10.28
CA ALA A 219 -0.23 10.05 11.28
C ALA A 219 1.24 9.99 10.81
N GLY A 220 1.66 8.85 10.22
CA GLY A 220 2.99 8.69 9.64
C GLY A 220 3.20 9.59 8.42
N GLY A 221 2.20 9.70 7.55
CA GLY A 221 2.24 10.62 6.40
C GLY A 221 2.43 12.08 6.80
N ARG A 222 1.71 12.55 7.84
CA ARG A 222 1.87 13.89 8.40
C ARG A 222 3.26 14.11 8.98
N ALA A 223 3.81 13.12 9.69
CA ALA A 223 5.16 13.19 10.22
C ALA A 223 6.20 13.32 9.08
N VAL A 224 6.05 12.53 8.02
CA VAL A 224 6.92 12.58 6.84
C VAL A 224 6.82 13.93 6.13
N ALA A 225 5.61 14.43 5.89
CA ALA A 225 5.39 15.74 5.27
C ALA A 225 6.00 16.86 6.11
N GLY A 226 5.77 16.83 7.43
CA GLY A 226 6.32 17.81 8.37
C GLY A 226 7.85 17.82 8.40
N ALA A 227 8.49 16.65 8.38
CA ALA A 227 9.95 16.53 8.33
C ALA A 227 10.52 16.92 6.95
N SER A 228 9.76 16.77 5.87
CA SER A 228 10.18 17.12 4.50
C SER A 228 10.06 18.62 4.21
N ALA A 229 9.13 19.32 4.87
CA ALA A 229 8.82 20.72 4.58
C ALA A 229 10.01 21.68 4.79
N PRO A 230 10.80 21.62 5.89
CA PRO A 230 11.97 22.49 6.07
C PRO A 230 13.06 22.30 5.01
N LEU A 231 13.10 21.13 4.37
CA LEU A 231 14.06 20.77 3.32
C LEU A 231 13.53 21.04 1.91
N LEU A 232 12.26 21.46 1.78
CA LEU A 232 11.54 21.54 0.49
C LEU A 232 11.65 20.24 -0.32
N ARG A 233 11.74 19.10 0.38
CA ARG A 233 11.98 17.81 -0.24
C ARG A 233 10.66 17.23 -0.75
N PRO A 234 10.60 16.73 -2.00
CA PRO A 234 9.39 16.07 -2.51
C PRO A 234 9.08 14.82 -1.68
N CYS A 235 7.79 14.64 -1.38
CA CYS A 235 7.25 13.43 -0.80
C CYS A 235 6.07 12.92 -1.62
N GLN A 236 6.00 11.61 -1.81
CA GLN A 236 4.87 10.88 -2.38
C GLN A 236 4.25 10.07 -1.24
N LEU A 237 3.00 10.37 -0.90
CA LEU A 237 2.33 9.81 0.27
C LEU A 237 1.08 9.05 -0.18
N GLU A 238 1.05 7.74 0.06
CA GLU A 238 -0.15 6.91 -0.07
C GLU A 238 -0.62 6.53 1.34
N LEU A 239 -1.77 7.05 1.74
CA LEU A 239 -2.27 6.96 3.10
C LEU A 239 -3.58 6.18 3.19
N GLY A 240 -4.16 6.19 4.38
CA GLY A 240 -5.44 5.54 4.66
C GLY A 240 -6.62 6.11 3.89
N GLY A 241 -7.70 5.34 3.87
CA GLY A 241 -8.97 5.70 3.26
C GLY A 241 -10.15 5.46 4.19
N ASN A 242 -11.28 6.08 3.86
CA ASN A 242 -12.58 5.73 4.46
C ASN A 242 -13.60 5.54 3.33
N ASN A 243 -13.36 4.47 2.58
CA ASN A 243 -13.88 4.30 1.23
C ASN A 243 -15.38 3.95 1.25
N PRO A 244 -16.22 4.71 0.54
CA PRO A 244 -17.65 4.47 0.49
C PRO A 244 -18.00 3.37 -0.53
N LEU A 245 -18.92 2.48 -0.18
CA LEU A 245 -19.72 1.71 -1.14
C LEU A 245 -21.13 2.31 -1.19
N VAL A 246 -21.44 3.02 -2.26
CA VAL A 246 -22.76 3.58 -2.53
C VAL A 246 -23.60 2.56 -3.30
N VAL A 247 -24.65 2.06 -2.66
CA VAL A 247 -25.60 1.11 -3.27
C VAL A 247 -26.78 1.88 -3.80
N LEU A 248 -27.01 1.86 -5.11
CA LEU A 248 -28.11 2.57 -5.76
C LEU A 248 -29.46 1.83 -5.58
N PRO A 249 -30.61 2.53 -5.74
CA PRO A 249 -31.92 1.93 -5.53
C PRO A 249 -32.18 0.70 -6.42
N ASP A 250 -31.63 0.70 -7.63
CA ASP A 250 -31.72 -0.34 -8.66
C ASP A 250 -30.61 -1.41 -8.55
N ALA A 251 -29.73 -1.34 -7.55
CA ALA A 251 -28.63 -2.29 -7.39
C ALA A 251 -29.12 -3.72 -7.16
N ASP A 252 -28.50 -4.69 -7.80
CA ASP A 252 -28.77 -6.11 -7.56
C ASP A 252 -28.31 -6.52 -6.15
N THR A 253 -29.19 -7.17 -5.39
CA THR A 253 -28.94 -7.55 -3.99
C THR A 253 -27.78 -8.53 -3.87
N ARG A 254 -27.66 -9.49 -4.79
CA ARG A 254 -26.58 -10.49 -4.76
C ARG A 254 -25.23 -9.84 -5.05
N THR A 255 -25.17 -8.98 -6.07
CA THR A 255 -23.96 -8.23 -6.44
C THR A 255 -23.52 -7.32 -5.30
N THR A 256 -24.47 -6.62 -4.67
CA THR A 256 -24.22 -5.77 -3.51
C THR A 256 -23.67 -6.59 -2.33
N ALA A 257 -24.29 -7.72 -2.01
CA ALA A 257 -23.86 -8.59 -0.93
C ALA A 257 -22.42 -9.09 -1.10
N ARG A 258 -22.10 -9.58 -2.30
CA ARG A 258 -20.75 -10.00 -2.68
C ARG A 258 -19.75 -8.86 -2.55
N MET A 259 -20.03 -7.70 -3.14
CA MET A 259 -19.11 -6.55 -3.10
C MET A 259 -18.85 -6.08 -1.67
N ALA A 260 -19.89 -5.96 -0.84
CA ALA A 260 -19.73 -5.53 0.54
C ALA A 260 -18.89 -6.55 1.34
N ALA A 261 -19.13 -7.85 1.16
CA ALA A 261 -18.35 -8.89 1.82
C ALA A 261 -16.88 -8.87 1.37
N GLU A 262 -16.62 -8.85 0.05
CA GLU A 262 -15.26 -8.80 -0.52
C GLU A 262 -14.49 -7.55 -0.06
N LEU A 263 -15.09 -6.37 -0.12
CA LEU A 263 -14.43 -5.12 0.28
C LEU A 263 -14.17 -5.02 1.79
N LEU A 264 -15.00 -5.67 2.61
CA LEU A 264 -14.80 -5.73 4.07
C LEU A 264 -13.69 -6.71 4.47
N THR A 265 -13.46 -7.76 3.67
CA THR A 265 -12.66 -8.93 4.09
C THR A 265 -11.38 -9.15 3.28
N THR A 266 -11.22 -8.49 2.14
CA THR A 266 -9.97 -8.48 1.37
C THR A 266 -8.82 -7.97 2.26
N LEU A 267 -7.71 -8.70 2.29
CA LEU A 267 -6.59 -8.53 3.23
C LEU A 267 -7.02 -8.44 4.70
N ASN A 268 -8.08 -9.15 5.07
CA ASN A 268 -8.71 -9.14 6.40
C ASN A 268 -9.23 -7.75 6.81
N GLY A 269 -9.57 -6.90 5.83
CA GLY A 269 -9.94 -5.50 6.03
C GLY A 269 -8.75 -4.57 6.35
N GLN A 270 -7.52 -5.09 6.37
CA GLN A 270 -6.29 -4.34 6.60
C GLN A 270 -5.77 -3.75 5.27
N TRP A 271 -6.65 -3.11 4.52
CA TRP A 271 -6.39 -2.61 3.18
C TRP A 271 -6.79 -1.15 3.09
N CYS A 272 -5.92 -0.28 2.57
CA CYS A 272 -6.21 1.15 2.44
C CYS A 272 -7.45 1.45 1.59
N ARG A 273 -7.81 0.53 0.68
CA ARG A 273 -9.03 0.62 -0.16
C ARG A 273 -10.20 -0.21 0.39
N ALA A 274 -10.09 -0.79 1.58
CA ALA A 274 -11.17 -1.56 2.20
C ALA A 274 -12.44 -0.71 2.39
N LEU A 275 -13.57 -1.41 2.50
CA LEU A 275 -14.85 -0.78 2.84
C LEU A 275 -14.75 -0.08 4.19
N GLY A 276 -14.88 1.24 4.21
CA GLY A 276 -15.02 2.01 5.44
C GLY A 276 -16.48 2.31 5.78
N ARG A 277 -17.29 2.58 4.75
CA ARG A 277 -18.71 2.97 4.90
C ARG A 277 -19.59 2.32 3.83
N LEU A 278 -20.58 1.58 4.27
CA LEU A 278 -21.66 1.05 3.43
C LEU A 278 -22.83 2.04 3.42
N ILE A 279 -23.11 2.63 2.26
CA ILE A 279 -24.14 3.66 2.08
C ILE A 279 -25.30 3.07 1.27
N VAL A 280 -26.44 2.85 1.92
CA VAL A 280 -27.56 2.07 1.34
C VAL A 280 -28.89 2.83 1.35
N PRO A 281 -29.83 2.53 0.44
CA PRO A 281 -31.16 3.13 0.49
C PRO A 281 -31.88 2.71 1.78
N ALA A 282 -32.51 3.64 2.49
CA ALA A 282 -33.21 3.36 3.75
C ALA A 282 -34.26 2.25 3.59
N ALA A 283 -35.01 2.26 2.48
CA ALA A 283 -36.02 1.25 2.15
C ALA A 283 -35.46 -0.17 1.93
N ARG A 284 -34.16 -0.31 1.65
CA ARG A 284 -33.50 -1.60 1.35
C ARG A 284 -32.51 -2.05 2.42
N ALA A 285 -32.29 -1.25 3.46
CA ALA A 285 -31.27 -1.51 4.49
C ALA A 285 -31.43 -2.89 5.15
N GLY A 286 -32.67 -3.29 5.48
CA GLY A 286 -32.94 -4.59 6.10
C GLY A 286 -32.63 -5.78 5.17
N GLU A 287 -33.09 -5.71 3.93
CA GLU A 287 -32.86 -6.73 2.89
C GLU A 287 -31.36 -6.91 2.62
N LEU A 288 -30.64 -5.80 2.40
CA LEU A 288 -29.22 -5.81 2.09
C LEU A 288 -28.40 -6.32 3.27
N ARG A 289 -28.71 -5.91 4.51
CA ARG A 289 -28.04 -6.42 5.72
C ARG A 289 -28.18 -7.93 5.84
N GLU A 290 -29.37 -8.47 5.57
CA GLU A 290 -29.59 -9.91 5.61
C GLU A 290 -28.78 -10.64 4.52
N ALA A 291 -28.80 -10.13 3.29
CA ALA A 291 -28.06 -10.73 2.18
C ALA A 291 -26.54 -10.69 2.39
N ILE A 292 -25.99 -9.55 2.83
CA ILE A 292 -24.57 -9.39 3.17
C ILE A 292 -24.19 -10.33 4.32
N GLY A 293 -25.03 -10.41 5.35
CA GLY A 293 -24.79 -11.30 6.48
C GLY A 293 -24.73 -12.77 6.10
N LYS A 294 -25.59 -13.21 5.15
CA LYS A 294 -25.53 -14.56 4.58
C LYS A 294 -24.23 -14.80 3.83
N GLU A 295 -23.78 -13.85 3.02
CA GLU A 295 -22.51 -13.96 2.29
C GLU A 295 -21.33 -14.07 3.25
N LEU A 296 -21.24 -13.17 4.24
CA LEU A 296 -20.18 -13.18 5.24
C LEU A 296 -20.17 -14.47 6.09
N ALA A 297 -21.34 -15.04 6.39
CA ALA A 297 -21.45 -16.29 7.13
C ALA A 297 -20.94 -17.52 6.35
N THR A 298 -20.70 -17.41 5.04
CA THR A 298 -20.10 -18.50 4.25
C THR A 298 -18.57 -18.54 4.33
N LEU A 299 -17.94 -17.47 4.83
CA LEU A 299 -16.48 -17.35 4.85
C LEU A 299 -15.86 -18.33 5.85
N SER A 300 -14.84 -19.05 5.39
CA SER A 300 -13.97 -19.85 6.24
C SER A 300 -12.91 -18.96 6.88
N ILE A 301 -13.07 -18.65 8.17
CA ILE A 301 -12.10 -17.86 8.93
C ILE A 301 -11.11 -18.79 9.64
N GLY A 302 -9.81 -18.63 9.38
CA GLY A 302 -8.82 -19.58 9.87
C GLY A 302 -7.35 -19.22 9.60
N PRO A 303 -6.43 -20.18 9.78
CA PRO A 303 -5.01 -19.94 9.60
C PRO A 303 -4.67 -19.45 8.19
N PRO A 304 -3.77 -18.46 8.03
CA PRO A 304 -3.53 -17.80 6.75
C PRO A 304 -2.89 -18.72 5.70
N LEU A 305 -2.17 -19.76 6.12
CA LEU A 305 -1.50 -20.70 5.20
C LEU A 305 -2.40 -21.87 4.77
N ASP A 306 -3.58 -22.02 5.36
CA ASP A 306 -4.54 -23.05 4.95
C ASP A 306 -5.20 -22.62 3.61
N PRO A 307 -5.14 -23.45 2.55
CA PRO A 307 -5.76 -23.11 1.27
C PRO A 307 -7.28 -22.94 1.33
N GLY A 308 -7.94 -23.48 2.36
CA GLY A 308 -9.38 -23.33 2.60
C GLY A 308 -9.78 -22.02 3.29
N THR A 309 -8.82 -21.23 3.78
CA THR A 309 -9.11 -19.97 4.49
C THR A 309 -9.49 -18.86 3.53
N ASP A 310 -10.68 -18.27 3.69
CA ASP A 310 -11.13 -17.08 2.98
C ASP A 310 -10.61 -15.78 3.64
N MET A 311 -10.59 -15.75 4.96
CA MET A 311 -10.16 -14.62 5.79
C MET A 311 -9.31 -15.09 6.98
N GLY A 312 -8.20 -14.41 7.23
CA GLY A 312 -7.26 -14.77 8.27
C GLY A 312 -7.29 -13.85 9.50
N PRO A 313 -6.34 -14.03 10.43
CA PRO A 313 -6.17 -13.16 11.58
C PRO A 313 -5.62 -11.77 11.19
N LEU A 314 -5.73 -10.81 12.10
CA LEU A 314 -5.07 -9.51 11.97
C LEU A 314 -3.61 -9.59 12.39
N VAL A 315 -2.79 -8.66 11.90
CA VAL A 315 -1.32 -8.70 11.97
C VAL A 315 -0.75 -8.92 13.38
N HIS A 316 -1.37 -8.35 14.42
CA HIS A 316 -0.87 -8.47 15.80
C HIS A 316 -1.92 -8.11 16.85
N SER A 317 -1.75 -8.63 18.07
CA SER A 317 -2.69 -8.52 19.19
C SER A 317 -3.11 -7.08 19.53
N ARG A 318 -2.15 -6.14 19.51
CA ARG A 318 -2.42 -4.70 19.74
C ARG A 318 -3.38 -4.08 18.72
N HIS A 319 -3.41 -4.58 17.47
CA HIS A 319 -4.34 -4.10 16.44
C HIS A 319 -5.74 -4.62 16.70
N VAL A 320 -5.85 -5.92 17.02
CA VAL A 320 -7.11 -6.54 17.43
C VAL A 320 -7.70 -5.82 18.63
N ALA A 321 -6.88 -5.51 19.64
CA ALA A 321 -7.33 -4.77 20.82
C ALA A 321 -7.88 -3.38 20.47
N ALA A 322 -7.24 -2.65 19.55
CA ALA A 322 -7.72 -1.35 19.10
C ALA A 322 -9.09 -1.45 18.40
N ILE A 323 -9.28 -2.46 17.54
CA ILE A 323 -10.55 -2.67 16.83
C ILE A 323 -11.65 -3.15 17.79
N ARG A 324 -11.35 -4.07 18.71
CA ARG A 324 -12.30 -4.49 19.75
C ARG A 324 -12.76 -3.31 20.59
N ALA A 325 -11.87 -2.39 20.94
CA ALA A 325 -12.23 -1.19 21.66
C ALA A 325 -13.20 -0.28 20.88
N VAL A 326 -13.18 -0.28 19.54
CA VAL A 326 -14.17 0.42 18.70
C VAL A 326 -15.51 -0.32 18.74
N LEU A 327 -15.50 -1.65 18.58
CA LEU A 327 -16.70 -2.49 18.63
C LEU A 327 -17.41 -2.42 19.98
N ASP A 328 -16.68 -2.48 21.09
CA ASP A 328 -17.21 -2.46 22.46
C ASP A 328 -17.94 -1.16 22.80
N ARG A 329 -17.59 -0.06 22.12
CA ARG A 329 -18.20 1.26 22.32
C ARG A 329 -19.30 1.59 21.31
N SER A 330 -19.57 0.70 20.35
CA SER A 330 -20.47 0.95 19.22
C SER A 330 -21.56 -0.14 19.13
N GLY A 331 -22.78 0.25 18.78
CA GLY A 331 -23.76 -0.72 18.28
C GLY A 331 -23.20 -1.39 17.03
N HIS A 332 -23.25 -2.72 16.94
CA HIS A 332 -22.70 -3.43 15.79
C HIS A 332 -23.34 -4.80 15.60
N HIS A 333 -23.19 -5.32 14.38
CA HIS A 333 -23.51 -6.69 13.99
C HIS A 333 -22.25 -7.38 13.49
N ALA A 334 -21.83 -8.45 14.17
CA ALA A 334 -20.71 -9.29 13.76
C ALA A 334 -21.20 -10.56 13.03
N TYR A 335 -20.39 -11.06 12.09
CA TYR A 335 -20.72 -12.17 11.21
C TYR A 335 -19.62 -13.24 11.22
N GLY A 336 -20.03 -14.49 11.09
CA GLY A 336 -19.11 -15.63 11.09
C GLY A 336 -18.63 -16.03 12.49
N LEU A 337 -17.96 -17.19 12.55
CA LEU A 337 -17.31 -17.69 13.74
C LEU A 337 -15.80 -17.52 13.58
N VAL A 338 -15.13 -17.06 14.63
CA VAL A 338 -13.68 -16.92 14.65
C VAL A 338 -13.07 -17.94 15.61
N PRO A 339 -11.82 -18.40 15.35
CA PRO A 339 -11.08 -19.21 16.31
C PRO A 339 -10.96 -18.55 17.69
N GLU A 340 -10.90 -19.36 18.75
CA GLU A 340 -10.82 -18.88 20.15
C GLU A 340 -9.48 -18.23 20.50
N SER A 341 -8.40 -18.66 19.83
CA SER A 341 -7.04 -18.15 20.01
C SER A 341 -6.51 -17.54 18.72
N GLY A 342 -5.47 -16.71 18.84
CA GLY A 342 -4.93 -15.92 17.75
C GLY A 342 -5.58 -14.55 17.59
N ASN A 343 -5.07 -13.80 16.63
CA ASN A 343 -5.39 -12.40 16.42
C ASN A 343 -6.63 -12.22 15.53
N TYR A 344 -7.68 -13.01 15.75
CA TYR A 344 -8.88 -12.97 14.89
C TYR A 344 -9.88 -11.88 15.32
N CYS A 345 -10.52 -11.29 14.30
CA CYS A 345 -11.63 -10.35 14.44
C CYS A 345 -12.72 -10.76 13.45
N ALA A 346 -13.95 -10.93 13.94
CA ALA A 346 -15.09 -11.22 13.08
C ALA A 346 -15.40 -9.99 12.19
N PRO A 347 -15.80 -10.18 10.92
CA PRO A 347 -16.37 -9.12 10.12
C PRO A 347 -17.57 -8.48 10.81
N ALA A 348 -17.62 -7.15 10.85
CA ALA A 348 -18.68 -6.44 11.54
C ALA A 348 -19.12 -5.17 10.81
N PHE A 349 -20.40 -4.85 10.97
CA PHE A 349 -20.96 -3.57 10.56
C PHE A 349 -21.37 -2.78 11.81
N LEU A 350 -20.90 -1.54 11.92
CA LEU A 350 -21.32 -0.62 12.98
C LEU A 350 -22.68 -0.02 12.64
N ASP A 351 -23.49 0.20 13.68
CA ASP A 351 -24.74 0.95 13.59
C ASP A 351 -24.41 2.44 13.47
N GLY A 352 -24.44 2.94 12.23
CA GLY A 352 -24.15 4.35 11.92
C GLY A 352 -22.80 4.57 11.25
N ASP A 353 -22.45 5.84 11.11
CA ASP A 353 -21.26 6.27 10.39
C ASP A 353 -19.97 6.00 11.18
N SER A 354 -18.88 5.70 10.47
CA SER A 354 -17.52 5.61 11.01
C SER A 354 -16.64 6.57 10.25
N PRO A 355 -16.42 7.80 10.74
CA PRO A 355 -15.72 8.84 9.97
C PRO A 355 -14.21 8.59 9.85
N GLU A 356 -13.63 7.76 10.73
CA GLU A 356 -12.21 7.40 10.73
C GLU A 356 -11.98 5.98 10.16
N GLU A 357 -10.77 5.75 9.64
CA GLU A 357 -10.33 4.44 9.17
C GLU A 357 -10.08 3.48 10.36
N ILE A 358 -10.71 2.30 10.32
CA ILE A 358 -10.53 1.25 11.34
C ILE A 358 -9.37 0.30 10.99
N PHE A 359 -9.12 0.11 9.69
CA PHE A 359 -8.08 -0.77 9.14
C PHE A 359 -8.21 -2.24 9.57
N GLY A 360 -9.44 -2.73 9.61
CA GLY A 360 -9.77 -4.14 9.78
C GLY A 360 -11.16 -4.42 9.23
N PRO A 361 -11.76 -5.58 9.53
CA PRO A 361 -12.96 -6.06 8.86
C PRO A 361 -14.23 -5.42 9.45
N VAL A 362 -14.21 -4.09 9.62
CA VAL A 362 -15.28 -3.33 10.26
C VAL A 362 -15.60 -2.08 9.43
N ALA A 363 -16.88 -1.87 9.12
CA ALA A 363 -17.35 -0.71 8.38
C ALA A 363 -18.61 -0.10 9.01
N GLY A 364 -18.80 1.21 8.87
CA GLY A 364 -20.04 1.88 9.25
C GLY A 364 -21.16 1.63 8.23
N VAL A 365 -22.42 1.66 8.67
CA VAL A 365 -23.60 1.58 7.79
C VAL A 365 -24.40 2.86 7.91
N VAL A 366 -24.60 3.53 6.78
CA VAL A 366 -25.37 4.77 6.69
C VAL A 366 -26.49 4.60 5.67
N THR A 367 -27.68 5.06 6.04
CA THR A 367 -28.84 5.04 5.14
C THR A 367 -29.06 6.38 4.46
N TYR A 368 -29.71 6.37 3.30
CA TYR A 368 -30.11 7.58 2.59
C TYR A 368 -31.50 7.43 1.95
N ASP A 369 -32.17 8.56 1.69
CA ASP A 369 -33.47 8.60 0.99
C ASP A 369 -33.34 8.97 -0.49
N ARG A 370 -32.46 9.93 -0.81
CA ARG A 370 -32.17 10.34 -2.20
C ARG A 370 -30.72 10.07 -2.58
N VAL A 371 -30.48 9.75 -3.85
CA VAL A 371 -29.12 9.50 -4.36
C VAL A 371 -28.20 10.71 -4.20
N GLU A 372 -28.74 11.94 -4.21
CA GLU A 372 -27.94 13.13 -3.90
C GLU A 372 -27.40 13.12 -2.46
N ASP A 373 -28.17 12.62 -1.50
CA ASP A 373 -27.74 12.50 -0.11
C ASP A 373 -26.63 11.45 0.00
N ALA A 374 -26.75 10.33 -0.73
CA ALA A 374 -25.72 9.29 -0.78
C ALA A 374 -24.37 9.85 -1.25
N VAL A 375 -24.37 10.69 -2.29
CA VAL A 375 -23.15 11.38 -2.79
C VAL A 375 -22.63 12.36 -1.74
N HIS A 376 -23.50 13.09 -1.05
CA HIS A 376 -23.09 14.00 0.01
C HIS A 376 -22.41 13.25 1.16
N ILE A 377 -23.02 12.17 1.64
CA ILE A 377 -22.50 11.29 2.70
C ILE A 377 -21.15 10.68 2.27
N ALA A 378 -21.06 10.14 1.05
CA ALA A 378 -19.83 9.56 0.51
C ALA A 378 -18.67 10.56 0.58
N ASN A 379 -18.93 11.84 0.28
CA ASN A 379 -17.95 12.92 0.25
C ASN A 379 -17.75 13.64 1.60
N ALA A 380 -18.52 13.31 2.65
CA ALA A 380 -18.50 13.99 3.94
C ALA A 380 -17.33 13.54 4.86
N VAL A 381 -16.19 13.17 4.27
CA VAL A 381 -14.97 12.77 4.97
C VAL A 381 -13.75 13.47 4.36
N PRO A 382 -12.67 13.67 5.13
CA PRO A 382 -11.46 14.30 4.60
C PRO A 382 -10.62 13.39 3.68
N TYR A 383 -10.94 12.09 3.64
CA TYR A 383 -10.27 11.08 2.82
C TYR A 383 -10.69 11.17 1.35
N GLY A 384 -9.93 10.51 0.48
CA GLY A 384 -10.22 10.46 -0.96
C GLY A 384 -9.34 9.47 -1.72
N LEU A 385 -9.23 8.23 -1.23
CA LEU A 385 -8.44 7.18 -1.87
C LEU A 385 -9.28 6.43 -2.92
N GLU A 386 -10.23 5.62 -2.46
CA GLU A 386 -11.09 4.79 -3.31
C GLU A 386 -12.58 5.06 -3.05
N GLY A 387 -13.42 4.78 -4.04
CA GLY A 387 -14.87 4.73 -3.90
C GLY A 387 -15.48 3.58 -4.71
N TYR A 388 -16.68 3.19 -4.33
CA TYR A 388 -17.40 2.10 -4.99
C TYR A 388 -18.86 2.48 -5.20
N VAL A 389 -19.42 2.10 -6.35
CA VAL A 389 -20.84 2.27 -6.66
C VAL A 389 -21.41 0.95 -7.16
N CYS A 390 -22.59 0.57 -6.69
CA CYS A 390 -23.32 -0.60 -7.19
C CYS A 390 -24.69 -0.18 -7.75
N GLY A 391 -25.03 -0.63 -8.95
CA GLY A 391 -26.28 -0.28 -9.66
C GLY A 391 -26.42 -1.10 -10.95
N THR A 392 -27.65 -1.37 -11.41
CA THR A 392 -27.87 -2.15 -12.64
C THR A 392 -27.89 -1.27 -13.90
N ASP A 393 -28.38 -0.02 -13.78
CA ASP A 393 -28.14 1.03 -14.76
C ASP A 393 -26.69 1.53 -14.63
N THR A 394 -25.82 1.00 -15.51
CA THR A 394 -24.39 1.30 -15.48
C THR A 394 -24.09 2.76 -15.83
N GLU A 395 -24.88 3.40 -16.71
CA GLU A 395 -24.66 4.81 -17.05
C GLU A 395 -25.03 5.71 -15.88
N PHE A 396 -26.13 5.41 -15.19
CA PHE A 396 -26.50 6.11 -13.96
C PHE A 396 -25.47 5.88 -12.85
N ALA A 397 -25.01 4.64 -12.67
CA ALA A 397 -23.96 4.32 -11.69
C ALA A 397 -22.64 5.06 -11.98
N LEU A 398 -22.24 5.16 -13.25
CA LEU A 398 -21.08 5.95 -13.66
C LEU A 398 -21.29 7.45 -13.44
N ALA A 399 -22.50 7.97 -13.67
CA ALA A 399 -22.83 9.36 -13.38
C ALA A 399 -22.72 9.69 -11.88
N VAL A 400 -23.12 8.76 -11.01
CA VAL A 400 -22.91 8.87 -9.56
C VAL A 400 -21.43 8.75 -9.19
N ALA A 401 -20.73 7.76 -9.74
CA ALA A 401 -19.30 7.52 -9.48
C ALA A 401 -18.44 8.75 -9.77
N ARG A 402 -18.70 9.46 -10.89
CA ARG A 402 -17.99 10.71 -11.26
C ARG A 402 -18.16 11.85 -10.26
N ARG A 403 -19.11 11.75 -9.32
CA ARG A 403 -19.37 12.76 -8.28
C ARG A 403 -18.78 12.37 -6.91
N ILE A 404 -18.25 11.16 -6.77
CA ILE A 404 -17.53 10.73 -5.56
C ILE A 404 -16.12 11.31 -5.60
N ARG A 405 -15.68 11.92 -4.49
CA ARG A 405 -14.38 12.55 -4.34
C ARG A 405 -13.34 11.53 -3.86
N ALA A 406 -12.93 10.67 -4.78
CA ALA A 406 -11.86 9.69 -4.56
C ALA A 406 -10.97 9.60 -5.79
N GLY A 407 -9.76 9.08 -5.60
CA GLY A 407 -8.81 8.91 -6.69
C GLY A 407 -9.23 7.86 -7.72
N GLU A 408 -9.73 6.72 -7.25
CA GLU A 408 -10.31 5.68 -8.10
C GLU A 408 -11.73 5.35 -7.64
N VAL A 409 -12.69 5.22 -8.57
CA VAL A 409 -14.07 4.83 -8.25
C VAL A 409 -14.49 3.66 -9.13
N LYS A 410 -14.81 2.52 -8.51
CA LYS A 410 -15.20 1.29 -9.21
C LYS A 410 -16.72 1.12 -9.22
N VAL A 411 -17.27 0.88 -10.41
CA VAL A 411 -18.70 0.55 -10.58
C VAL A 411 -18.84 -0.97 -10.69
N ASN A 412 -19.69 -1.56 -9.85
CA ASN A 412 -20.01 -3.00 -9.84
C ASN A 412 -18.79 -3.93 -9.69
N GLY A 413 -17.70 -3.44 -9.09
CA GLY A 413 -16.45 -4.19 -8.92
C GLY A 413 -15.75 -3.86 -7.60
N SER A 414 -15.07 -4.87 -7.06
CA SER A 414 -14.41 -4.90 -5.75
C SER A 414 -12.94 -5.37 -5.84
N SER A 415 -12.41 -5.46 -7.06
CA SER A 415 -11.07 -5.99 -7.33
C SER A 415 -9.99 -5.23 -6.56
N ILE A 416 -9.02 -6.00 -6.05
CA ILE A 416 -7.80 -5.49 -5.43
C ILE A 416 -6.90 -4.72 -6.42
N MET A 417 -7.03 -5.05 -7.71
CA MET A 417 -6.30 -4.37 -8.80
C MET A 417 -7.00 -3.08 -9.21
N SER A 418 -6.23 -2.13 -9.73
CA SER A 418 -6.77 -0.93 -10.37
C SER A 418 -7.59 -1.26 -11.61
N LEU A 419 -8.43 -0.32 -12.04
CA LEU A 419 -9.24 -0.46 -13.25
C LEU A 419 -8.39 -0.69 -14.51
N HIS A 420 -7.16 -0.17 -14.51
CA HIS A 420 -6.18 -0.42 -15.55
C HIS A 420 -4.74 -0.30 -14.97
N PRO A 421 -3.78 -1.15 -15.38
CA PRO A 421 -2.41 -1.08 -14.84
C PRO A 421 -1.68 0.21 -15.20
N MET A 422 -2.02 0.83 -16.33
CA MET A 422 -1.36 2.07 -16.81
C MET A 422 -2.04 3.37 -16.37
N THR A 423 -3.10 3.32 -15.56
CA THR A 423 -3.67 4.53 -14.98
C THR A 423 -2.92 4.93 -13.72
N PRO A 424 -2.89 6.22 -13.36
CA PRO A 424 -2.43 6.65 -12.05
C PRO A 424 -3.20 5.92 -10.94
N ARG A 425 -2.56 5.85 -9.77
CA ARG A 425 -3.17 5.51 -8.49
C ARG A 425 -3.16 6.79 -7.65
N PRO A 426 -4.15 7.68 -7.84
CA PRO A 426 -4.16 8.96 -7.16
C PRO A 426 -4.74 8.84 -5.75
N ALA A 427 -4.27 9.70 -4.86
CA ALA A 427 -4.79 9.83 -3.51
C ALA A 427 -5.16 11.30 -3.23
N TRP A 428 -6.41 11.55 -2.86
CA TRP A 428 -6.93 12.90 -2.64
C TRP A 428 -7.15 13.22 -1.15
N GLY A 429 -7.25 14.51 -0.84
CA GLY A 429 -7.54 14.96 0.53
C GLY A 429 -6.43 14.56 1.50
N ILE A 430 -6.79 13.96 2.64
CA ILE A 430 -5.80 13.44 3.60
C ILE A 430 -5.32 12.03 3.26
N SER A 431 -5.84 11.41 2.19
CA SER A 431 -5.41 10.08 1.76
C SER A 431 -4.06 10.08 1.06
N GLY A 432 -3.49 11.23 0.73
CA GLY A 432 -2.15 11.25 0.16
C GLY A 432 -1.71 12.58 -0.41
N LEU A 433 -0.52 12.54 -1.00
CA LEU A 433 0.12 13.64 -1.70
C LEU A 433 0.89 13.07 -2.90
N GLY A 434 0.57 13.57 -4.10
CA GLY A 434 1.07 13.00 -5.35
C GLY A 434 0.26 11.78 -5.79
N GLU A 435 0.74 11.13 -6.84
CA GLU A 435 0.11 9.94 -7.43
C GLU A 435 1.17 8.86 -7.50
N GLU A 436 0.85 7.66 -7.04
CA GLU A 436 1.60 6.47 -7.44
C GLU A 436 1.08 5.93 -8.78
N GLY A 437 1.77 4.96 -9.37
CA GLY A 437 1.35 4.35 -10.63
C GLY A 437 2.54 3.79 -11.40
N THR A 438 2.30 3.31 -12.61
CA THR A 438 3.38 2.77 -13.44
C THR A 438 4.31 3.86 -13.95
N SER A 439 3.79 5.02 -14.36
CA SER A 439 4.62 6.12 -14.87
C SER A 439 4.87 7.17 -13.79
N GLU A 440 3.89 7.37 -12.93
CA GLU A 440 3.80 8.43 -11.94
C GLU A 440 4.86 8.23 -10.86
N THR A 441 5.01 6.99 -10.35
CA THR A 441 6.04 6.66 -9.35
C THR A 441 7.45 6.82 -9.90
N LEU A 442 7.73 6.40 -11.15
CA LEU A 442 9.05 6.64 -11.76
C LEU A 442 9.33 8.14 -11.89
N GLN A 443 8.36 8.91 -12.38
CA GLN A 443 8.53 10.35 -12.56
C GLN A 443 8.74 11.09 -11.24
N PHE A 444 8.09 10.65 -10.15
CA PHE A 444 8.26 11.22 -8.82
C PHE A 444 9.73 11.25 -8.37
N PHE A 445 10.51 10.22 -8.70
CA PHE A 445 11.93 10.14 -8.35
C PHE A 445 12.85 10.95 -9.27
N THR A 446 12.31 11.74 -10.20
CA THR A 446 13.09 12.47 -11.20
C THR A 446 12.86 13.98 -11.20
N GLY A 447 13.91 14.74 -11.47
CA GLY A 447 13.85 16.15 -11.84
C GLY A 447 13.95 16.33 -13.36
N ALA A 448 13.10 17.18 -13.94
CA ALA A 448 13.21 17.51 -15.36
C ALA A 448 14.35 18.51 -15.60
N ARG A 449 15.17 18.24 -16.63
CA ARG A 449 16.17 19.15 -17.18
C ARG A 449 15.87 19.37 -18.66
N VAL A 450 15.69 20.63 -19.04
CA VAL A 450 15.45 21.01 -20.44
C VAL A 450 16.73 21.63 -21.02
N VAL A 451 17.16 21.15 -22.18
CA VAL A 451 18.37 21.61 -22.87
C VAL A 451 18.01 21.89 -24.33
N GLY A 452 18.33 23.07 -24.83
CA GLY A 452 18.08 23.44 -26.22
C GLY A 452 18.86 24.69 -26.60
N VAL A 453 18.91 24.97 -27.90
CA VAL A 453 19.48 26.22 -28.43
C VAL A 453 18.41 27.30 -28.42
N GLU A 454 18.71 28.44 -27.79
CA GLU A 454 17.83 29.62 -27.74
C GLU A 454 17.45 30.11 -29.16
N GLY A 455 16.22 30.61 -29.32
CA GLY A 455 15.76 31.26 -30.54
C GLY A 455 15.02 30.37 -31.56
N ARG A 456 14.96 29.04 -31.37
CA ARG A 456 14.18 28.15 -32.26
C ARG A 456 12.65 28.29 -32.13
N PHE A 457 12.18 28.87 -31.02
CA PHE A 457 10.76 28.99 -30.66
C PHE A 457 10.33 30.41 -30.28
N ALA A 458 11.13 31.43 -30.63
CA ALA A 458 10.85 32.80 -30.20
C ALA A 458 9.50 33.31 -30.75
N LEU A 459 8.48 33.36 -29.88
CA LEU A 459 7.23 34.10 -30.09
C LEU A 459 7.41 35.63 -29.92
N HIS A 460 8.62 36.09 -29.61
CA HIS A 460 8.93 37.50 -29.31
C HIS A 460 9.88 38.18 -30.30
N THR A 461 10.15 37.59 -31.47
CA THR A 461 10.65 38.37 -32.62
C THR A 461 9.48 39.05 -33.31
N SER A 462 9.07 40.20 -32.76
CA SER A 462 8.29 41.24 -33.46
C SER A 462 9.17 42.44 -33.71
#